data_AF-A0AAV1T9S1-F1
#
_entry.id   AF-A0AAV1T9S1-F1
#
_cell.length_a   1.000
_cell.length_b   1.000
_cell.length_c   1.000
_cell.angle_alpha   90.00
_cell.angle_beta   90.00
_cell.angle_gamma   90.00
#
_symmetry.space_group_name_H-M   'P 1'
#
loop_
_entity.id
_entity.type
_entity.pdbx_description
1 polymer ?
#
loop_
_entity_poly.entity_id
_entity_poly.type
_entity_poly.pdbx_seq_one_letter_code
_entity_poly.pdbx_strand_id
1 'polypeptide(L)' 'MATPAKMRLRSDKHLGNITKRGRVSQPAKEEKGYSVGPLLLGFLVFVLVGSSLIQILQMAKSSK' A
#
# COMPACT_ATOMS: atom_id res chain seq x y z
N MET A 1 -35.82 -45.22 -1.52
CA MET A 1 -36.23 -43.86 -1.91
C MET A 1 -35.25 -43.33 -2.95
N ALA A 2 -35.66 -43.23 -4.22
CA ALA A 2 -34.80 -42.67 -5.26
C ALA A 2 -34.80 -41.14 -5.11
N THR A 3 -33.66 -40.55 -4.76
CA THR A 3 -33.52 -39.09 -4.79
C THR A 3 -33.67 -38.62 -6.24
N PRO A 4 -34.41 -37.54 -6.51
CA PRO A 4 -34.59 -37.07 -7.88
C PRO A 4 -33.25 -36.62 -8.45
N ALA A 5 -32.97 -36.91 -9.73
CA ALA A 5 -31.71 -36.59 -10.40
C ALA A 5 -31.29 -35.10 -10.22
N LYS A 6 -32.29 -34.21 -10.19
CA LYS A 6 -32.12 -32.76 -9.94
C LYS A 6 -31.52 -32.45 -8.56
N MET A 7 -31.78 -33.26 -7.55
CA MET A 7 -31.23 -33.11 -6.20
C MET A 7 -29.76 -33.52 -6.14
N ARG A 8 -29.37 -34.58 -6.86
CA ARG A 8 -27.96 -35.01 -6.97
C ARG A 8 -27.09 -33.92 -7.58
N LEU A 9 -27.51 -33.38 -8.73
CA LEU A 9 -26.82 -32.29 -9.41
C LEU A 9 -26.67 -31.02 -8.55
N ARG A 10 -27.63 -30.75 -7.65
CA ARG A 10 -27.55 -29.62 -6.70
C ARG A 10 -26.54 -29.90 -5.59
N SER A 11 -26.48 -31.14 -5.09
CA SER A 11 -25.50 -31.55 -4.08
C SER A 11 -24.08 -31.49 -4.62
N ASP A 12 -23.85 -31.99 -5.84
CA ASP A 12 -22.53 -31.98 -6.48
C ASP A 12 -22.00 -30.55 -6.69
N LYS A 13 -22.86 -29.63 -7.14
CA LYS A 13 -22.54 -28.20 -7.26
C LYS A 13 -22.25 -27.56 -5.92
N HIS A 14 -23.00 -27.93 -4.88
CA HIS A 14 -22.79 -27.40 -3.54
C HIS A 14 -21.43 -27.84 -2.98
N LEU A 15 -21.10 -29.13 -3.10
CA LEU A 15 -19.82 -29.71 -2.66
C LEU A 15 -18.61 -29.02 -3.33
N GLY A 16 -18.69 -28.75 -4.64
CA GLY A 16 -17.63 -28.04 -5.38
C GLY A 16 -17.42 -26.57 -4.99
N ASN A 17 -18.36 -25.97 -4.27
CA ASN A 17 -18.29 -24.58 -3.83
C ASN A 17 -17.90 -24.42 -2.35
N ILE A 18 -17.91 -25.50 -1.56
CA ILE A 18 -17.55 -25.46 -0.13
C ILE A 18 -16.09 -25.00 0.07
N THR A 19 -15.16 -25.47 -0.77
CA THR A 19 -13.73 -25.11 -0.71
C THR A 19 -13.40 -23.74 -1.32
N LYS A 20 -14.38 -23.10 -1.97
CA LYS A 20 -14.25 -21.74 -2.54
C LYS A 20 -14.63 -20.65 -1.54
N ARG A 21 -15.20 -21.00 -0.38
CA ARG A 21 -15.45 -20.05 0.72
C ARG A 21 -14.11 -19.56 1.28
N GLY A 22 -13.98 -18.25 1.47
CA GLY A 22 -12.80 -17.66 2.13
C GLY A 22 -11.63 -17.28 1.23
N ARG A 23 -11.66 -17.55 -0.09
CA ARG A 23 -10.67 -17.04 -1.07
C ARG A 23 -10.97 -15.60 -1.51
N VAL A 24 -11.17 -14.70 -0.55
CA VAL A 24 -11.12 -13.27 -0.86
C VAL A 24 -9.65 -12.89 -0.85
N SER A 25 -9.16 -12.28 -1.93
CA SER A 25 -7.81 -11.73 -1.99
C SER A 25 -7.63 -10.81 -0.79
N GLN A 26 -6.86 -11.25 0.21
CA GLN A 26 -6.48 -10.38 1.30
C GLN A 26 -5.57 -9.32 0.69
N PRO A 27 -5.85 -8.02 0.88
CA PRO A 27 -4.93 -7.01 0.40
C PRO A 27 -3.56 -7.31 1.02
N ALA A 28 -2.52 -7.37 0.19
CA ALA A 28 -1.16 -7.44 0.68
C ALA A 28 -1.01 -6.31 1.69
N LYS A 29 -0.68 -6.65 2.94
CA LYS A 29 -0.47 -5.67 3.99
C LYS A 29 0.81 -4.92 3.61
N GLU A 30 0.66 -3.88 2.79
CA GLU A 30 1.77 -3.04 2.36
C GLU A 30 2.50 -2.61 3.62
N GLU A 31 3.74 -3.07 3.74
CA GLU A 31 4.59 -2.71 4.85
C GLU A 31 4.67 -1.19 4.86
N LYS A 32 4.30 -0.60 6.00
CA LYS A 32 4.14 0.84 6.22
C LYS A 32 5.50 1.55 6.10
N GLY A 33 6.02 1.64 4.89
CA GLY A 33 7.00 2.64 4.54
C GLY A 33 6.32 4.00 4.60
N TYR A 34 7.05 5.03 5.02
CA TYR A 34 6.55 6.39 4.98
C TYR A 34 5.95 6.66 3.59
N SER A 35 4.72 7.17 3.54
CA SER A 35 3.98 7.48 2.30
C SER A 35 4.65 8.60 1.47
N VAL A 36 5.86 9.01 1.82
CA VAL A 36 6.67 9.97 1.11
C VAL A 36 7.76 9.20 0.37
N GLY A 37 7.82 9.40 -0.95
CA GLY A 37 8.84 8.77 -1.76
C GLY A 37 10.25 9.26 -1.38
N PRO A 38 11.30 8.46 -1.64
CA PRO A 38 12.69 8.86 -1.38
C PRO A 38 13.07 10.21 -2.00
N LEU A 39 12.48 10.54 -3.16
CA LEU A 39 12.69 11.81 -3.84
C LEU A 39 12.13 13.01 -3.05
N LEU A 40 10.92 12.91 -2.52
CA LEU A 40 10.31 13.95 -1.68
C LEU A 40 11.06 14.12 -0.37
N LEU A 41 11.50 13.00 0.23
CA LEU A 41 12.29 13.02 1.46
C LEU A 41 13.64 13.70 1.24
N GLY A 42 14.32 13.38 0.13
CA GLY A 42 15.58 14.04 -0.27
C GLY A 42 15.39 15.52 -0.56
N PHE A 43 14.32 15.90 -1.25
CA PHE A 43 13.97 17.30 -1.50
C PHE A 43 13.72 18.07 -0.20
N LEU A 44 12.99 17.48 0.75
CA LEU A 44 12.73 18.09 2.05
C LEU A 44 14.03 18.40 2.80
N VAL A 45 14.96 17.44 2.86
CA VAL A 45 16.26 17.63 3.52
C VAL A 45 17.11 18.66 2.78
N PHE A 46 17.13 18.64 1.45
CA PHE A 46 17.86 19.60 0.63
C PHE A 46 17.37 21.03 0.85
N VAL A 47 16.06 21.26 0.87
CA VAL A 47 15.48 22.58 1.12
C VAL A 47 15.81 23.07 2.53
N LEU A 48 15.67 22.20 3.54
CA LEU A 48 16.00 22.55 4.94
C LEU A 48 17.47 22.96 5.10
N VAL A 49 18.41 22.12 4.68
CA VAL A 49 19.85 22.40 4.85
C VAL A 49 20.32 23.50 3.89
N GLY A 50 19.89 23.45 2.63
CA GLY A 50 20.30 24.39 1.59
C GLY A 50 19.86 25.83 1.89
N SER A 51 18.66 26.02 2.45
CA SER A 51 18.19 27.35 2.83
C SER A 51 19.03 27.95 3.97
N SER A 52 19.39 27.16 4.98
CA SER A 52 20.25 27.61 6.08
C SER A 52 21.64 28.01 5.60
N LEU A 53 22.24 27.24 4.68
CA LEU A 53 23.55 27.56 4.12
C LEU A 53 23.53 28.89 3.35
N ILE A 54 22.51 29.09 2.50
CA ILE A 54 22.35 30.32 1.73
C ILE A 54 22.12 31.52 2.66
N GLN A 55 21.33 31.36 3.74
CA GLN A 55 21.10 32.40 4.74
C GLN A 55 22.40 32.83 5.44
N ILE A 56 23.24 31.87 5.84
CA ILE A 56 24.54 32.17 6.47
C ILE A 56 25.45 32.97 5.52
N LEU A 57 25.51 32.56 4.25
CA LEU A 57 26.29 33.27 3.23
C LEU A 57 25.76 34.69 2.97
N GLN A 58 24.44 34.87 2.92
CA GLN A 58 23.83 36.19 2.80
C GLN A 58 24.10 37.06 4.03
N MET A 59 24.02 36.49 5.23
CA MET A 59 24.27 37.20 6.47
C MET A 59 25.73 37.66 6.57
N ALA A 60 26.69 36.83 6.17
CA ALA A 60 28.11 37.21 6.08
C ALA A 60 28.35 38.29 5.01
N LYS A 61 27.66 38.23 3.87
CA LYS A 61 27.75 39.26 2.82
C LYS A 61 27.07 40.57 3.19
N SER A 62 26.01 40.52 3.99
CA SER A 62 25.25 41.69 4.45
C SER A 62 25.88 42.39 5.65
N SER A 63 26.82 41.74 6.34
CA SER A 63 27.55 42.30 7.48
C SER A 63 28.67 43.30 7.06
N LYS A 64 28.50 43.99 5.93
CA LYS A 64 29.43 45.00 5.43
C LYS A 64 28.73 46.33 5.21
#